data_AF-A0A2D4ZL98-F1
#
_entry.id   AF-A0A2D4ZL98-F1
#
_cell.length_a   1.000
_cell.length_b   1.000
_cell.length_c   1.000
_cell.angle_alpha   90.00
_cell.angle_beta   90.00
_cell.angle_gamma   90.00
#
_symmetry.space_group_name_H-M   'P 1'
#
loop_
_entity.id
_entity.type
_entity.pdbx_description
1 polymer ?
#
loop_
_entity_poly.entity_id
_entity_poly.type
_entity_poly.pdbx_seq_one_letter_code
_entity_poly.pdbx_strand_id
1 'polypeptide(L)' 'MEQSQYSIETIAVAVMPLHDPNILLPADPTHRAIARALYDGVRDLPIISPHGHVDPAWFAKNEPFKNPTDLFVS' A
#
# COMPACT_ATOMS: atom_id res chain seq x y z
N MET A 1 23.43 -31.46 -36.37
CA MET A 1 24.09 -32.01 -35.18
C MET A 1 24.28 -30.83 -34.24
N GLU A 2 23.20 -30.44 -33.55
CA GLU A 2 22.87 -30.88 -32.18
C GLU A 2 23.52 -29.91 -31.19
N GLN A 3 22.81 -28.83 -30.83
CA GLN A 3 22.01 -28.70 -29.60
C GLN A 3 22.76 -28.99 -28.30
N SER A 4 23.06 -27.92 -27.54
CA SER A 4 22.94 -27.79 -26.06
C SER A 4 23.69 -26.49 -25.69
N GLN A 5 23.25 -25.59 -24.80
CA GLN A 5 22.17 -25.60 -23.83
C GLN A 5 21.92 -24.14 -23.41
N TYR A 6 20.65 -23.77 -23.24
CA TYR A 6 20.17 -22.45 -22.81
C TYR A 6 20.69 -21.99 -21.44
N SER A 7 20.79 -20.68 -21.21
CA SER A 7 20.50 -20.06 -19.91
C SER A 7 19.77 -18.75 -20.16
N ILE A 8 18.49 -18.75 -19.79
CA ILE A 8 17.56 -17.62 -19.88
C ILE A 8 18.07 -16.57 -18.90
N GLU A 9 18.53 -15.42 -19.39
CA GLU A 9 18.79 -14.26 -18.53
C GLU A 9 17.50 -13.92 -17.79
N THR A 10 17.59 -13.93 -16.47
CA THR A 10 16.51 -13.54 -15.56
C THR A 10 16.13 -12.10 -15.89
N ILE A 11 15.02 -11.93 -16.61
CA ILE A 11 14.34 -10.64 -16.65
C ILE A 11 13.94 -10.39 -15.20
N ALA A 12 14.65 -9.49 -14.53
CA ALA A 12 14.19 -8.94 -13.27
C ALA A 12 12.80 -8.38 -13.55
N VAL A 13 11.77 -9.11 -13.12
CA VAL A 13 10.42 -8.56 -13.03
C VAL A 13 10.55 -7.44 -12.02
N ALA A 14 10.71 -6.21 -12.50
CA ALA A 14 10.58 -5.03 -11.67
C ALA A 14 9.21 -5.18 -11.01
N VAL A 15 9.21 -5.42 -9.70
CA VAL A 15 8.01 -5.35 -8.89
C VAL A 15 7.59 -3.89 -8.93
N MET A 16 6.82 -3.54 -9.95
CA MET A 16 6.12 -2.27 -9.98
C MET A 16 5.16 -2.33 -8.79
N PRO A 17 5.25 -1.39 -7.83
CA PRO A 17 4.26 -1.32 -6.79
C PRO A 17 2.89 -1.21 -7.47
N LEU A 18 1.93 -2.01 -7.01
CA LEU A 18 0.54 -2.00 -7.54
C LEU A 18 -0.07 -0.59 -7.48
N HIS A 19 0.44 0.25 -6.59
CA HIS A 19 0.06 1.63 -6.40
C HIS A 19 1.19 2.58 -6.76
N ASP A 20 0.89 3.58 -7.59
CA ASP A 20 1.80 4.69 -7.85
C ASP A 20 2.12 5.38 -6.51
N PRO A 21 3.40 5.52 -6.13
CA PRO A 21 3.75 6.21 -4.89
C PRO A 21 3.24 7.66 -4.87
N ASN A 22 2.95 8.27 -6.02
CA ASN A 22 2.49 9.64 -6.19
C ASN A 22 0.96 9.78 -6.27
N ILE A 23 0.19 8.77 -5.85
CA ILE A 23 -1.26 8.87 -5.72
C ILE A 23 -1.64 10.15 -4.94
N LEU A 24 -2.57 10.92 -5.51
CA LEU A 24 -3.05 12.22 -5.01
C LEU A 24 -2.01 13.35 -4.94
N LEU A 25 -0.77 13.13 -5.36
CA LEU A 25 0.20 14.23 -5.51
C LEU A 25 -0.02 14.99 -6.83
N PRO A 26 0.38 16.27 -6.91
CA PRO A 26 0.27 17.06 -8.15
C PRO A 26 0.97 16.42 -9.35
N ALA A 27 0.41 16.68 -10.55
CA ALA A 27 1.01 16.23 -11.81
C ALA A 27 2.27 17.03 -12.18
N ASP A 28 2.33 18.32 -11.83
CA ASP A 28 3.50 19.16 -12.06
C ASP A 28 4.71 18.67 -11.23
N PRO A 29 5.90 18.46 -11.84
CA PRO A 29 7.05 17.89 -11.14
C PRO A 29 7.54 18.72 -9.95
N THR A 30 7.51 20.05 -10.06
CA THR A 30 7.98 20.95 -9.01
C THR A 30 7.06 20.88 -7.80
N HIS A 31 5.75 21.00 -8.02
CA HIS A 31 4.76 20.87 -6.94
C HIS A 31 4.74 19.46 -6.34
N ARG A 32 4.94 18.41 -7.15
CA ARG A 32 5.03 17.04 -6.66
C ARG A 32 6.21 16.84 -5.73
N ALA A 33 7.38 17.40 -6.05
CA ALA A 33 8.56 17.31 -5.20
C ALA A 33 8.32 17.95 -3.82
N ILE A 34 7.66 19.12 -3.80
CA ILE A 34 7.28 19.80 -2.55
C ILE A 34 6.27 18.95 -1.77
N ALA A 35 5.20 18.47 -2.42
CA ALA A 35 4.17 17.64 -1.79
C ALA A 35 4.75 16.33 -1.23
N ARG A 36 5.70 15.71 -1.94
CA ARG A 36 6.44 14.53 -1.49
C ARG A 36 7.23 14.82 -0.21
N ALA A 37 8.01 15.89 -0.20
CA ALA A 37 8.82 16.25 0.96
C ALA A 37 7.97 16.51 2.21
N LEU A 38 6.81 17.17 2.04
CA LEU A 38 5.85 17.38 3.13
C LEU A 38 5.24 16.06 3.62
N TYR A 39 4.80 15.19 2.70
CA TYR A 39 4.21 13.89 3.03
C TYR A 39 5.22 12.98 3.74
N ASP A 40 6.45 12.88 3.22
CA ASP A 40 7.50 12.04 3.82
C ASP A 40 7.85 12.49 5.25
N GLY A 41 7.67 13.77 5.57
CA GLY A 41 7.87 14.29 6.93
C GLY A 41 6.75 13.93 7.92
N VAL A 42 5.59 13.47 7.45
CA VAL A 42 4.40 13.26 8.31
C VAL A 42 3.76 11.87 8.21
N ARG A 43 4.07 11.09 7.17
CA ARG A 43 3.39 9.82 6.87
C ARG A 43 3.51 8.75 7.97
N ASP A 44 4.57 8.82 8.77
CA ASP A 44 4.88 7.86 9.83
C ASP A 44 4.41 8.35 11.22
N LEU A 45 3.70 9.49 11.28
CA LEU A 45 3.11 9.97 12.54
C LEU A 45 1.91 9.09 12.95
N PRO A 46 1.64 8.95 14.26
CA PRO A 46 0.47 8.21 14.73
C PRO A 46 -0.83 8.80 14.21
N ILE A 47 -1.77 7.94 13.82
CA ILE A 47 -3.12 8.34 13.47
C ILE A 47 -3.87 8.71 14.75
N ILE A 48 -4.30 9.96 14.87
CA ILE A 48 -5.25 10.41 15.89
C ILE A 48 -6.63 10.41 15.24
N SER A 49 -7.50 9.47 15.63
CA SER A 49 -8.88 9.36 15.12
C SER A 49 -9.87 9.70 16.23
N PRO A 50 -10.18 11.00 16.46
CA PRO A 50 -10.95 11.47 17.61
C PRO A 50 -12.45 11.18 17.51
N HIS A 51 -12.93 10.73 16.36
CA HIS A 51 -14.32 10.42 16.10
C HIS A 51 -14.44 9.23 15.14
N GLY A 52 -15.25 8.23 15.50
CA GLY A 52 -15.45 7.02 14.70
C GLY A 52 -16.54 6.13 15.29
N HIS A 53 -16.98 5.14 14.51
CA HIS A 53 -18.08 4.22 14.84
C HIS A 53 -17.68 2.75 14.70
N VAL A 54 -16.46 2.40 15.13
CA VAL A 54 -16.03 1.01 15.18
C VAL A 54 -16.63 0.30 16.40
N ASP A 55 -16.95 -0.99 16.28
CA ASP A 55 -17.48 -1.76 17.40
C ASP A 55 -16.38 -1.97 18.46
N PRO A 56 -16.55 -1.48 19.71
CA PRO A 56 -15.56 -1.65 20.77
C PRO A 56 -15.30 -3.12 21.14
N ALA A 57 -16.25 -4.02 20.88
CA ALA A 57 -16.10 -5.44 21.15
C ALA A 57 -14.98 -6.09 20.33
N TRP A 58 -14.65 -5.54 19.15
CA TRP A 58 -13.56 -6.02 18.30
C TRP A 58 -12.22 -5.98 19.05
N PHE A 59 -11.96 -4.88 19.76
CA PHE A 59 -10.71 -4.71 20.52
C PHE A 59 -10.74 -5.47 21.85
N ALA A 60 -11.89 -5.50 22.52
CA ALA A 60 -12.03 -6.17 23.82
C ALA A 60 -11.86 -7.69 23.73
N LYS A 61 -12.37 -8.31 22.66
CA LYS A 61 -12.31 -9.76 22.45
C LYS A 61 -11.13 -10.21 21.59
N ASN A 62 -10.68 -9.34 20.68
CA ASN A 62 -9.60 -9.65 19.73
C ASN A 62 -9.84 -10.95 18.94
N GLU A 63 -11.10 -11.21 18.58
CA GLU A 63 -11.48 -12.34 17.74
C GLU A 63 -11.25 -12.00 16.26
N PRO A 64 -10.80 -12.95 15.43
CA PRO A 64 -10.64 -12.70 14.00
C PRO A 64 -12.00 -12.52 13.32
N PHE A 65 -12.06 -11.65 12.31
CA PHE A 65 -13.17 -11.63 11.37
C PHE A 65 -13.24 -12.96 10.62
N LYS A 66 -14.45 -13.50 10.41
CA LYS A 66 -14.63 -14.85 9.87
C LYS A 66 -14.28 -14.95 8.39
N ASN A 67 -14.59 -13.90 7.62
CA ASN A 67 -14.37 -13.82 6.19
C ASN A 67 -14.34 -12.34 5.72
N PRO A 68 -13.93 -12.04 4.48
CA PRO A 68 -13.84 -10.67 3.97
C PRO A 68 -15.20 -9.96 3.83
N THR A 69 -16.26 -10.68 3.48
CA THR A 69 -17.60 -10.09 3.31
C THR A 69 -18.12 -9.53 4.63
N ASP A 70 -17.90 -10.24 5.74
CA ASP A 70 -18.27 -9.81 7.09
C ASP A 70 -17.54 -8.52 7.53
N LEU A 71 -16.40 -8.18 6.92
CA LEU A 71 -15.63 -6.97 7.24
C LEU A 71 -15.89 -5.82 6.26
N PHE A 72 -16.01 -6.10 4.96
CA PHE A 72 -15.96 -5.06 3.91
C PHE A 72 -17.30 -4.74 3.23
N VAL A 73 -18.30 -5.62 3.32
CA VAL A 73 -19.51 -5.52 2.45
C VAL A 73 -20.79 -5.19 3.23
N SER A 74 -20.85 -5.58 4.50
CA SER A 74 -22.03 -5.54 5.40
C SER A 74 -22.99 -4.37 5.19
#